data_AF-A0A1G7TM88-F1
#
_entry.id   AF-A0A1G7TM88-F1
#
_cell.length_a   1.000
_cell.length_b   1.000
_cell.length_c   1.000
_cell.angle_alpha   90.00
_cell.angle_beta   90.00
_cell.angle_gamma   90.00
#
_symmetry.space_group_name_H-M   'P 1'
#
loop_
_entity.id
_entity.type
_entity.pdbx_description
1 polymer ?
#
loop_
_entity_poly.entity_id
_entity_poly.type
_entity_poly.pdbx_seq_one_letter_code
_entity_poly.pdbx_strand_id
1 'polypeptide(L)'
;MRMVASSQAGAVERYEAIDLLEQRTVLATAVVRELQKFGGENIYGRPTAALNLLRGWVGKRYEAKVETHARDGLASMVVPDGYEDTMAELKAATDICEALAMAWTADTRRELEGDLAAIRSLVASYVW
;
A
#
# COMPACT_ATOMS: atom_id res chain seq x y z
N MET A 1 23.22 -21.97 35.51
CA MET A 1 23.15 -21.50 34.11
C MET A 1 21.85 -22.04 33.52
N ARG A 2 20.84 -21.18 33.34
CA ARG A 2 19.50 -21.59 32.87
C ARG A 2 19.47 -21.42 31.35
N MET A 3 19.58 -22.52 30.62
CA MET A 3 19.37 -22.52 29.17
C MET A 3 17.92 -22.10 28.90
N VAL A 4 17.72 -20.98 28.23
CA VAL A 4 16.42 -20.58 27.70
C VAL A 4 16.15 -21.45 26.48
N ALA A 5 15.61 -22.65 26.73
CA ALA A 5 15.09 -23.52 25.69
C ALA A 5 13.63 -23.14 25.45
N SER A 6 13.38 -22.26 24.47
CA SER A 6 12.12 -22.17 23.74
C SER A 6 12.22 -21.12 22.63
N SER A 7 12.98 -21.40 21.58
CA SER A 7 12.74 -20.75 20.28
C SER A 7 11.59 -21.49 19.61
N GLN A 8 10.38 -20.91 19.65
CA GLN A 8 9.26 -21.44 18.85
C GLN A 8 9.69 -21.45 17.38
N ALA A 9 9.65 -22.63 16.74
CA ALA A 9 9.89 -22.74 15.32
C ALA A 9 8.84 -21.88 14.57
N GLY A 10 9.27 -21.05 13.60
CA GLY A 10 8.38 -20.15 12.88
C GLY A 10 8.26 -18.73 13.45
N ALA A 11 8.84 -18.45 14.63
CA ALA A 11 8.71 -17.13 15.27
C ALA A 11 9.41 -16.01 14.48
N VAL A 12 10.54 -16.32 13.83
CA VAL A 12 11.30 -15.35 13.02
C VAL A 12 10.52 -15.04 11.74
N GLU A 13 10.06 -16.07 11.05
CA GLU A 13 9.28 -15.94 9.81
C GLU A 13 7.96 -15.20 10.06
N ARG A 14 7.30 -15.46 11.19
CA ARG A 14 6.10 -14.72 11.61
C ARG A 14 6.43 -13.25 11.86
N TYR A 15 7.51 -12.96 12.58
CA TYR A 15 7.92 -11.58 12.87
C TYR A 15 8.24 -10.82 11.58
N GLU A 16 8.98 -11.44 10.65
CA GLU A 16 9.30 -10.86 9.35
C GLU A 16 8.02 -10.61 8.53
N ALA A 17 7.06 -11.54 8.53
CA ALA A 17 5.78 -11.34 7.85
C ALA A 17 4.98 -10.16 8.41
N ILE A 18 4.95 -10.01 9.75
CA ILE A 18 4.32 -8.86 10.42
C ILE A 18 5.01 -7.56 10.00
N ASP A 19 6.33 -7.50 10.11
CA ASP A 19 7.12 -6.30 9.78
C ASP A 19 6.92 -5.87 8.31
N LEU A 20 6.89 -6.82 7.38
CA LEU A 20 6.60 -6.55 5.97
C LEU A 20 5.18 -5.98 5.77
N LEU A 21 4.19 -6.56 6.44
CA LEU A 21 2.80 -6.13 6.37
C LEU A 21 2.63 -4.71 6.93
N GLU A 22 3.19 -4.43 8.10
CA GLU A 22 3.12 -3.12 8.75
C GLU A 22 3.82 -2.03 7.93
N GLN A 23 5.05 -2.29 7.46
CA GLN A 23 5.80 -1.34 6.63
C GLN A 23 4.99 -0.93 5.39
N ARG A 24 4.44 -1.92 4.68
CA ARG A 24 3.65 -1.67 3.46
C ARG A 24 2.37 -0.93 3.78
N THR A 25 1.69 -1.29 4.87
CA THR A 25 0.44 -0.65 5.31
C THR A 25 0.68 0.82 5.66
N VAL A 26 1.76 1.13 6.38
CA VAL A 26 2.13 2.51 6.71
C VAL A 26 2.38 3.33 5.43
N LEU A 27 3.10 2.78 4.46
CA LEU A 27 3.40 3.47 3.21
C LEU A 27 2.15 3.68 2.34
N ALA A 28 1.30 2.67 2.20
CA ALA A 28 0.05 2.79 1.45
C ALA A 28 -0.91 3.79 2.11
N THR A 29 -1.05 3.72 3.44
CA THR A 29 -1.90 4.64 4.20
C THR A 29 -1.39 6.08 4.15
N ALA A 30 -0.07 6.29 4.03
CA ALA A 30 0.48 7.63 3.83
C ALA A 30 -0.05 8.27 2.52
N VAL A 31 -0.18 7.49 1.44
CA VAL A 31 -0.78 7.96 0.18
C VAL A 31 -2.23 8.38 0.41
N VAL A 32 -3.01 7.51 1.06
CA VAL A 32 -4.43 7.77 1.37
C VAL A 32 -4.59 9.05 2.19
N ARG A 33 -3.78 9.22 3.24
CA ARG A 33 -3.82 10.42 4.11
C ARG A 33 -3.47 11.70 3.37
N GLU A 34 -2.49 11.67 2.46
CA GLU A 34 -2.18 12.85 1.66
C GLU A 34 -3.31 13.18 0.67
N LEU A 35 -3.99 12.18 0.10
CA LEU A 35 -5.17 12.41 -0.75
C LEU A 35 -6.36 12.95 0.04
N GLN A 36 -6.61 12.44 1.26
CA GLN A 36 -7.69 12.90 2.13
C GLN A 36 -7.59 14.39 2.48
N LYS A 37 -6.37 14.92 2.65
CA LYS A 37 -6.15 16.36 2.93
C LYS A 37 -6.69 17.30 1.86
N PHE A 38 -6.84 16.80 0.64
CA PHE A 38 -7.36 17.56 -0.50
C PHE A 38 -8.65 16.95 -1.06
N GLY A 39 -9.36 16.12 -0.28
CA GLY A 39 -10.60 15.48 -0.71
C GLY A 39 -10.45 14.60 -1.97
N GLY A 40 -9.25 14.12 -2.28
CA GLY A 40 -8.97 13.37 -3.52
C GLY A 40 -8.95 14.19 -4.80
N GLU A 41 -8.91 15.54 -4.73
CA GLU A 41 -8.88 16.41 -5.92
C GLU A 41 -7.46 16.71 -6.39
N ASN A 42 -6.50 16.80 -5.47
CA ASN A 42 -5.11 17.05 -5.79
C ASN A 42 -4.30 15.74 -5.73
N ILE A 43 -3.83 15.29 -6.89
CA ILE A 43 -3.02 14.08 -7.04
C ILE A 43 -1.52 14.38 -7.15
N TYR A 44 -1.12 15.65 -7.23
CA TYR A 44 0.26 16.07 -7.46
C TYR A 44 0.99 16.42 -6.16
N GLY A 45 2.32 16.33 -6.21
CA GLY A 45 3.19 16.72 -5.09
C GLY A 45 3.24 15.63 -4.02
N ARG A 46 2.65 15.88 -2.85
CA ARG A 46 2.76 14.97 -1.70
C ARG A 46 2.14 13.59 -1.92
N PRO A 47 0.92 13.46 -2.50
CA PRO A 47 0.36 12.14 -2.83
C PRO A 47 1.27 11.34 -3.77
N THR A 48 1.79 11.97 -4.84
CA THR A 48 2.72 11.32 -5.78
C THR A 48 4.04 10.94 -5.11
N ALA A 49 4.57 11.79 -4.24
CA ALA A 49 5.80 11.49 -3.49
C ALA A 49 5.61 10.29 -2.56
N ALA A 50 4.49 10.22 -1.85
CA ALA A 50 4.14 9.06 -1.02
C ALA A 50 4.00 7.78 -1.87
N LEU A 51 3.35 7.87 -3.04
CA LEU A 51 3.23 6.74 -3.97
C LEU A 51 4.61 6.27 -4.46
N ASN A 52 5.52 7.18 -4.77
CA ASN A 52 6.88 6.84 -5.18
C ASN A 52 7.69 6.16 -4.06
N LEU A 53 7.49 6.55 -2.80
CA LEU A 53 8.09 5.86 -1.66
C LEU A 53 7.56 4.43 -1.52
N LEU A 54 6.24 4.24 -1.64
CA LEU A 54 5.63 2.91 -1.65
C LEU A 54 6.18 2.05 -2.79
N ARG A 55 6.18 2.56 -4.03
CA ARG A 55 6.72 1.86 -5.20
C ARG A 55 8.20 1.51 -5.02
N GLY A 56 9.00 2.42 -4.49
CA GLY A 56 10.41 2.16 -4.20
C GLY A 56 10.62 1.06 -3.16
N TRP A 57 9.74 0.98 -2.14
CA TRP A 57 9.75 -0.13 -1.18
C TRP A 57 9.33 -1.45 -1.83
N VAL A 58 8.26 -1.45 -2.62
CA VAL A 58 7.75 -2.64 -3.32
C VAL A 58 8.82 -3.20 -4.27
N GLY A 59 9.44 -2.34 -5.08
CA GLY A 59 10.44 -2.77 -6.06
C GLY A 59 11.70 -3.36 -5.45
N LYS A 60 12.08 -2.93 -4.23
CA LYS A 60 13.19 -3.54 -3.48
C LYS A 60 12.87 -4.92 -2.92
N ARG A 61 11.58 -5.24 -2.71
CA ARG A 61 11.14 -6.46 -2.01
C ARG A 61 10.61 -7.54 -2.96
N TYR A 62 10.03 -7.16 -4.08
CA TYR A 62 9.31 -8.08 -4.98
C TYR A 62 9.90 -8.16 -6.39
N GLU A 63 11.18 -7.78 -6.58
CA GLU A 63 11.87 -7.74 -7.89
C GLU A 63 11.00 -7.09 -8.98
N ALA A 64 10.91 -5.75 -8.92
CA ALA A 64 10.11 -5.02 -9.88
C ALA A 64 10.58 -5.22 -11.33
N LYS A 65 9.60 -5.36 -12.23
CA LYS A 65 9.78 -5.23 -13.68
C LYS A 65 10.02 -3.75 -14.05
N VAL A 66 10.05 -3.47 -15.35
CA VAL A 66 10.24 -2.12 -15.93
C VAL A 66 9.34 -1.05 -15.27
N GLU A 67 8.14 -1.44 -14.80
CA GLU A 67 7.25 -0.59 -14.01
C GLU A 67 6.86 -1.29 -12.70
N THR A 68 6.93 -0.57 -11.58
CA THR A 68 6.54 -1.07 -10.25
C THR A 68 5.14 -0.59 -9.89
N HIS A 69 4.23 -1.51 -9.63
CA HIS A 69 2.87 -1.23 -9.20
C HIS A 69 2.76 -1.34 -7.67
N ALA A 70 1.86 -0.56 -7.08
CA ALA A 70 1.61 -0.61 -5.64
C ALA A 70 1.05 -1.98 -5.22
N ARG A 71 0.43 -2.73 -6.13
CA ARG A 71 -0.12 -4.08 -5.94
C ARG A 71 0.90 -5.22 -6.10
N ASP A 72 2.10 -4.97 -6.61
CA ASP A 72 3.07 -6.05 -6.86
C ASP A 72 3.42 -6.83 -5.58
N GLY A 73 3.42 -8.16 -5.67
CA GLY A 73 3.70 -9.05 -4.53
C GLY A 73 2.64 -9.08 -3.43
N LEU A 74 1.55 -8.28 -3.51
CA LEU A 74 0.51 -8.22 -2.48
C LEU A 74 -0.17 -9.58 -2.24
N ALA A 75 -0.48 -10.30 -3.33
CA ALA A 75 -1.10 -11.62 -3.26
C ALA A 75 -0.19 -12.70 -2.66
N SER A 76 1.12 -12.47 -2.66
CA SER A 76 2.13 -13.40 -2.14
C SER A 76 2.53 -13.11 -0.70
N MET A 77 1.94 -12.08 -0.07
CA MET A 77 2.23 -11.74 1.33
C MET A 77 1.65 -12.81 2.26
N VAL A 78 2.49 -13.26 3.20
CA VAL A 78 2.03 -14.11 4.32
C VAL A 78 1.25 -13.22 5.27
N VAL A 79 0.05 -13.65 5.66
CA VAL A 79 -0.80 -12.98 6.64
C VAL A 79 -0.79 -13.80 7.92
N PRO A 80 -0.10 -13.34 8.98
CA PRO A 80 -0.13 -13.99 10.29
C PRO A 80 -1.52 -13.91 10.93
N ASP A 81 -1.88 -14.90 11.76
CA ASP A 81 -3.18 -14.90 12.45
C ASP A 81 -3.35 -13.62 13.28
N GLY A 82 -4.52 -12.97 13.17
CA GLY A 82 -4.84 -11.72 13.86
C GLY A 82 -4.44 -10.45 13.10
N TYR A 83 -3.90 -10.57 11.88
CA TYR A 83 -3.56 -9.45 10.99
C TYR A 83 -4.46 -9.39 9.74
N GLU A 84 -5.57 -10.12 9.72
CA GLU A 84 -6.51 -10.16 8.60
C GLU A 84 -7.11 -8.78 8.31
N ASP A 85 -7.43 -8.02 9.36
CA ASP A 85 -7.94 -6.65 9.24
C ASP A 85 -6.88 -5.71 8.68
N THR A 86 -5.62 -5.81 9.12
CA THR A 86 -4.50 -5.05 8.54
C THR A 86 -4.30 -5.38 7.06
N MET A 87 -4.43 -6.66 6.68
CA MET A 87 -4.36 -7.03 5.26
C MET A 87 -5.56 -6.47 4.47
N ALA A 88 -6.74 -6.41 5.06
CA ALA A 88 -7.92 -5.81 4.44
C ALA A 88 -7.74 -4.29 4.24
N GLU A 89 -7.25 -3.59 5.27
CA GLU A 89 -6.87 -2.18 5.20
C GLU A 89 -5.83 -1.94 4.10
N LEU A 90 -4.75 -2.72 4.09
CA LEU A 90 -3.70 -2.62 3.08
C LEU A 90 -4.23 -2.82 1.66
N LYS A 91 -5.15 -3.78 1.44
CA LYS A 91 -5.79 -3.98 0.12
C LYS A 91 -6.57 -2.74 -0.31
N ALA A 92 -7.40 -2.20 0.57
CA ALA A 92 -8.16 -0.99 0.29
C ALA A 92 -7.26 0.22 0.00
N ALA A 93 -6.20 0.41 0.79
CA ALA A 93 -5.23 1.47 0.58
C ALA A 93 -4.46 1.28 -0.74
N THR A 94 -4.14 0.04 -1.10
CA THR A 94 -3.48 -0.29 -2.36
C THR A 94 -4.36 0.04 -3.56
N ASP A 95 -5.67 -0.20 -3.48
CA ASP A 95 -6.60 0.15 -4.57
C ASP A 95 -6.63 1.66 -4.83
N ILE A 96 -6.55 2.47 -3.77
CA ILE A 96 -6.40 3.93 -3.88
C ILE A 96 -5.06 4.31 -4.52
N CYS A 97 -3.97 3.62 -4.16
CA CYS A 97 -2.65 3.85 -4.74
C CYS A 97 -2.61 3.53 -6.25
N GLU A 98 -3.28 2.46 -6.69
CA GLU A 98 -3.41 2.12 -8.11
C GLU A 98 -4.25 3.16 -8.85
N ALA A 99 -5.36 3.62 -8.28
CA ALA A 99 -6.15 4.69 -8.89
C ALA A 99 -5.34 5.99 -9.04
N LEU A 100 -4.52 6.34 -8.03
CA LEU A 100 -3.59 7.48 -8.12
C LEU A 100 -2.54 7.29 -9.23
N ALA A 101 -2.00 6.08 -9.36
CA ALA A 101 -1.06 5.77 -10.43
C ALA A 101 -1.68 6.00 -11.82
N MET A 102 -2.89 5.48 -12.05
CA MET A 102 -3.63 5.65 -13.29
C MET A 102 -3.88 7.14 -13.60
N ALA A 103 -4.37 7.89 -12.61
CA ALA A 103 -4.63 9.31 -12.76
C ALA A 103 -3.36 10.10 -13.12
N TRP A 104 -2.20 9.71 -12.56
CA TRP A 104 -0.93 10.38 -12.82
C TRP A 104 -0.39 10.11 -14.23
N THR A 105 -0.72 8.95 -14.80
CA THR A 105 -0.31 8.54 -16.15
C THR A 105 -1.40 8.73 -17.21
N ALA A 106 -2.52 9.37 -16.87
CA ALA A 106 -3.63 9.58 -17.79
C ALA A 106 -3.19 10.43 -19.00
N ASP A 107 -3.41 9.90 -20.21
CA ASP A 107 -3.02 10.57 -21.45
C ASP A 107 -4.04 11.63 -21.89
N THR A 108 -5.30 11.46 -21.46
CA THR A 108 -6.39 12.38 -21.80
C THR A 108 -7.03 13.00 -20.57
N ARG A 109 -7.58 14.20 -20.74
CA ARG A 109 -8.38 14.87 -19.71
C ARG A 109 -9.58 14.04 -19.26
N ARG A 110 -10.20 13.28 -20.18
CA ARG A 110 -11.35 12.43 -19.89
C ARG A 110 -10.98 11.27 -18.96
N GLU A 111 -9.84 10.64 -19.20
CA GLU A 111 -9.32 9.58 -18.32
C GLU A 111 -8.99 10.15 -16.94
N LEU A 112 -8.27 11.28 -16.90
CA LEU A 112 -7.95 11.97 -15.65
C LEU A 112 -9.21 12.29 -14.82
N GLU A 113 -10.26 12.84 -15.45
CA GLU A 113 -11.52 13.14 -14.75
C GLU A 113 -12.20 11.88 -14.20
N GLY A 114 -12.14 10.76 -14.94
CA GLY A 114 -12.64 9.46 -14.51
C GLY A 114 -11.85 8.89 -13.34
N ASP A 115 -10.52 8.92 -13.40
CA ASP A 115 -9.65 8.43 -12.34
C ASP A 115 -9.76 9.28 -11.08
N LEU A 116 -9.86 10.60 -11.20
CA LEU A 116 -10.13 11.48 -10.07
C LEU A 116 -11.49 11.18 -9.42
N ALA A 117 -12.52 10.84 -10.20
CA ALA A 117 -13.80 10.42 -9.64
C ALA A 117 -13.69 9.09 -8.87
N ALA A 118 -12.93 8.13 -9.40
CA ALA A 118 -12.64 6.87 -8.72
C ALA A 118 -11.87 7.11 -7.41
N ILE A 119 -10.83 7.93 -7.42
CA ILE A 119 -10.05 8.29 -6.22
C ILE A 119 -10.96 8.90 -5.16
N ARG A 120 -11.80 9.88 -5.51
CA ARG A 120 -12.73 10.50 -4.56
C ARG A 120 -13.68 9.48 -3.93
N SER A 121 -14.24 8.59 -4.73
CA SER A 121 -15.14 7.54 -4.24
C SER A 121 -14.42 6.59 -3.29
N LEU A 122 -13.23 6.13 -3.66
CA LEU A 122 -12.44 5.20 -2.85
C LEU A 122 -12.00 5.84 -1.54
N VAL A 123 -11.46 7.06 -1.60
CA VAL A 123 -11.04 7.83 -0.41
C VAL A 123 -12.21 8.11 0.52
N ALA A 124 -13.40 8.42 0.01
CA ALA A 124 -14.60 8.63 0.82
C ALA A 124 -15.09 7.34 1.50
N SER A 125 -14.89 6.19 0.85
CA SER A 125 -15.24 4.87 1.39
C SER A 125 -14.19 4.28 2.33
N TYR A 126 -13.00 4.86 2.39
CA TYR A 126 -11.90 4.36 3.20
C TYR A 126 -12.14 4.71 4.68
N VAL A 127 -12.59 3.71 5.45
CA VAL A 127 -12.86 3.82 6.87
C VAL A 127 -12.03 2.76 7.60
N TRP A 128 -10.85 3.17 8.06
CA TRP A 128 -9.93 2.39 8.88
C TRP A 128 -9.20 3.32 9.85
#